data_AF-A0A849EPV7-F1
#
_entry.id   AF-A0A849EPV7-F1
#
_cell.length_a   1.000
_cell.length_b   1.000
_cell.length_c   1.000
_cell.angle_alpha   90.00
_cell.angle_beta   90.00
_cell.angle_gamma   90.00
#
_symmetry.space_group_name_H-M   'P 1'
#
loop_
_entity.id
_entity.type
_entity.pdbx_description
1 polymer ?
#
loop_
_entity_poly.entity_id
_entity_poly.type
_entity_poly.pdbx_seq_one_letter_code
_entity_poly.pdbx_strand_id
1 'polypeptide(L)'
;MAQRRRYPSRSPQHRGRTSHARVRDVVLRPGADAKLKRVFARIGTPEPAPFVPDPFQARALELTAAGDCLVTAPTGAGKTWIAVEAIRRIFAQGGR
;
A
#
# COMPACT_ATOMS: atom_id res chain seq x y z
N MET A 1 64.13 -25.34 16.15
CA MET A 1 63.01 -25.63 15.21
C MET A 1 61.82 -24.76 15.57
N ALA A 2 61.59 -23.64 14.86
CA ALA A 2 60.29 -22.97 14.73
C ALA A 2 60.47 -21.73 13.84
N GLN A 3 60.33 -21.91 12.52
CA GLN A 3 60.34 -20.83 11.54
C GLN A 3 59.08 -19.98 11.71
N ARG A 4 59.23 -18.72 12.11
CA ARG A 4 58.16 -17.72 12.06
C ARG A 4 57.84 -17.44 10.58
N ARG A 5 56.74 -18.00 10.08
CA ARG A 5 56.17 -17.65 8.77
C ARG A 5 55.77 -16.17 8.78
N ARG A 6 56.54 -15.33 8.08
CA ARG A 6 56.14 -13.96 7.71
C ARG A 6 55.03 -14.08 6.66
N TYR A 7 53.80 -13.76 7.03
CA TYR A 7 52.72 -13.53 6.04
C TYR A 7 52.99 -12.22 5.29
N PRO A 8 52.88 -12.17 3.96
CA PRO A 8 52.93 -10.92 3.22
C PRO A 8 51.68 -10.09 3.52
N SER A 9 51.89 -8.79 3.75
CA SER A 9 50.82 -7.82 3.97
C SER A 9 49.93 -7.73 2.73
N ARG A 10 48.64 -8.03 2.89
CA ARG A 10 47.62 -7.65 1.90
C ARG A 10 47.55 -6.14 1.85
N SER A 11 47.98 -5.56 0.75
CA SER A 11 47.71 -4.18 0.37
C SER A 11 46.19 -3.94 0.38
N PRO A 12 45.69 -2.80 0.89
CA PRO A 12 44.27 -2.49 0.82
C PRO A 12 43.93 -2.15 -0.62
N GLN A 13 43.44 -3.14 -1.37
CA GLN A 13 42.84 -2.93 -2.68
C GLN A 13 41.58 -2.07 -2.51
N HIS A 14 41.64 -0.89 -3.12
CA HIS A 14 40.52 -0.17 -3.70
C HIS A 14 39.25 -0.11 -2.84
N ARG A 15 39.07 1.00 -2.10
CA ARG A 15 37.74 1.45 -1.68
C ARG A 15 36.90 1.63 -2.94
N GLY A 16 36.19 0.59 -3.34
CA GLY A 16 35.08 0.70 -4.25
C GLY A 16 34.13 1.71 -3.64
N ARG A 17 34.07 2.92 -4.23
CA ARG A 17 32.91 3.79 -4.09
C ARG A 17 31.74 2.95 -4.55
N THR A 18 31.04 2.31 -3.61
CA THR A 18 29.68 1.88 -3.84
C THR A 18 28.93 3.16 -4.10
N SER A 19 28.82 3.52 -5.37
CA SER A 19 27.76 4.39 -5.80
C SER A 19 26.51 3.70 -5.30
N HIS A 20 25.95 4.19 -4.19
CA HIS A 20 24.52 4.12 -4.01
C HIS A 20 23.98 4.79 -5.26
N ALA A 21 23.77 3.98 -6.30
CA ALA A 21 23.06 4.36 -7.49
C ALA A 21 21.82 5.02 -6.94
N ARG A 22 21.76 6.36 -7.08
CA ARG A 22 20.64 7.15 -6.62
C ARG A 22 19.42 6.41 -7.12
N VAL A 23 18.67 5.79 -6.21
CA VAL A 23 17.37 5.23 -6.55
C VAL A 23 16.63 6.44 -7.06
N ARG A 24 16.54 6.57 -8.39
CA ARG A 24 15.81 7.66 -9.01
C ARG A 24 14.43 7.55 -8.40
N ASP A 25 13.93 8.60 -7.78
CA ASP A 25 12.55 8.64 -7.31
C ASP A 25 11.66 8.36 -8.52
N VAL A 26 11.20 7.11 -8.64
CA VAL A 26 10.33 6.70 -9.74
C VAL A 26 8.97 7.27 -9.39
N VAL A 27 8.65 8.42 -9.97
CA VAL A 27 7.32 9.02 -9.85
C VAL A 27 6.33 8.12 -10.58
N LEU A 28 5.64 7.25 -9.84
CA LEU A 28 4.55 6.45 -10.36
C LEU A 28 3.38 7.38 -10.72
N ARG A 29 2.93 7.31 -11.97
CA ARG A 29 1.74 8.02 -12.43
C ARG A 29 0.60 7.01 -12.61
N PRO A 30 -0.56 7.20 -11.95
CA PRO A 30 -1.72 6.38 -12.20
C PRO A 30 -2.16 6.48 -13.66
N GLY A 31 -2.45 5.36 -14.31
CA GLY A 31 -2.92 5.36 -15.69
C GLY A 31 -3.15 3.95 -16.23
N ALA A 32 -3.97 3.87 -17.28
CA ALA A 32 -4.15 2.67 -18.08
C ALA A 32 -3.29 2.73 -19.35
N ASP A 33 -2.90 1.56 -19.87
CA ASP A 33 -2.25 1.45 -21.18
C ASP A 33 -3.09 2.16 -22.26
N ALA A 34 -2.44 2.88 -23.16
CA ALA A 34 -3.12 3.64 -24.21
C ALA A 34 -4.04 2.76 -25.07
N LYS A 35 -3.69 1.50 -25.30
CA LYS A 35 -4.51 0.54 -26.06
C LYS A 35 -5.79 0.18 -25.31
N LEU A 36 -5.77 0.17 -23.98
CA LEU A 36 -6.93 -0.18 -23.15
C LEU A 36 -7.98 0.93 -23.08
N LYS A 37 -7.62 2.18 -23.37
CA LYS A 37 -8.56 3.32 -23.32
C LYS A 37 -9.81 3.10 -24.18
N ARG A 38 -9.63 2.59 -25.42
CA ARG A 38 -10.76 2.28 -26.32
C ARG A 38 -11.62 1.13 -25.82
N VAL A 39 -11.02 0.16 -25.14
CA VAL A 39 -11.74 -0.99 -24.57
C VAL A 39 -12.58 -0.52 -23.38
N PHE A 40 -12.00 0.24 -22.45
CA PHE A 40 -12.71 0.76 -21.27
C PHE A 40 -13.81 1.76 -21.63
N ALA A 41 -13.64 2.57 -22.68
CA ALA A 41 -14.68 3.48 -23.16
C ALA A 41 -15.99 2.77 -23.55
N ARG A 42 -15.94 1.47 -23.90
CA ARG A 42 -17.13 0.67 -24.24
C ARG A 42 -17.93 0.21 -23.01
N ILE A 43 -17.30 0.16 -21.83
CA ILE A 43 -17.97 -0.16 -20.56
C ILE A 43 -18.79 1.07 -20.10
N GLY A 44 -18.23 2.26 -20.33
CA GLY A 44 -18.82 3.51 -19.89
C GLY A 44 -18.63 3.77 -18.39
N THR A 45 -19.18 4.89 -17.94
CA THR A 45 -19.23 5.27 -16.52
C THR A 45 -20.70 5.25 -16.10
N PRO A 46 -21.05 4.64 -14.96
CA PRO A 46 -22.41 4.74 -14.43
C PRO A 46 -22.81 6.20 -14.22
N GLU A 47 -24.11 6.50 -14.36
CA GLU A 47 -24.64 7.81 -14.00
C GLU A 47 -24.36 8.12 -12.52
N PRO A 48 -24.18 9.40 -12.16
CA PRO A 48 -23.97 9.79 -10.77
C PRO A 48 -25.13 9.34 -9.89
N ALA A 49 -24.83 8.54 -8.87
CA ALA A 49 -25.79 8.09 -7.88
C ALA A 49 -25.19 8.25 -6.48
N PRO A 50 -26.03 8.41 -5.44
CA PRO A 50 -25.57 8.36 -4.06
C PRO A 50 -24.85 7.04 -3.79
N PHE A 51 -23.79 7.09 -2.99
CA PHE A 51 -23.12 5.88 -2.53
C PHE A 51 -24.04 5.09 -1.59
N VAL A 52 -24.23 3.80 -1.90
CA VAL A 52 -24.94 2.85 -1.03
C VAL A 52 -23.93 1.78 -0.61
N PRO A 53 -23.67 1.62 0.70
CA PRO A 53 -22.73 0.62 1.17
C PRO A 53 -23.25 -0.79 0.92
N ASP A 54 -22.34 -1.70 0.60
CA ASP A 54 -22.66 -3.13 0.50
C ASP A 54 -23.08 -3.69 1.88
N PRO A 55 -23.88 -4.76 1.93
CA PRO A 55 -24.36 -5.34 3.20
C PRO A 55 -23.23 -5.68 4.18
N PHE A 56 -22.10 -6.20 3.68
CA PHE A 56 -20.97 -6.54 4.55
C PHE A 56 -20.27 -5.30 5.12
N GLN A 57 -20.29 -4.17 4.41
CA GLN A 57 -19.71 -2.91 4.87
C GLN A 57 -20.54 -2.34 6.02
N ALA A 58 -21.88 -2.34 5.88
CA ALA A 58 -22.79 -1.94 6.95
C ALA A 58 -22.62 -2.85 8.18
N ARG A 59 -22.55 -4.16 7.97
CA ARG A 59 -22.34 -5.13 9.04
C ARG A 59 -21.01 -4.94 9.77
N ALA A 60 -19.93 -4.66 9.04
CA ALA A 60 -18.64 -4.39 9.65
C ALA A 60 -18.71 -3.16 10.58
N LEU A 61 -19.41 -2.10 10.18
CA LEU A 61 -19.58 -0.91 11.02
C LEU A 61 -20.40 -1.17 12.28
N GLU A 62 -21.42 -2.04 12.21
CA GLU A 62 -22.17 -2.49 13.40
C GLU A 62 -21.27 -3.27 14.35
N LEU A 63 -20.46 -4.20 13.83
CA LEU A 63 -19.59 -5.04 14.65
C LEU A 63 -18.47 -4.24 15.30
N THR A 64 -17.87 -3.28 14.59
CA THR A 64 -16.84 -2.38 15.14
C THR A 64 -17.38 -1.52 16.30
N ALA A 65 -18.69 -1.20 16.31
CA ALA A 65 -19.28 -0.47 17.42
C ALA A 65 -19.46 -1.34 18.69
N ALA A 66 -19.55 -2.67 18.52
CA ALA A 66 -19.71 -3.61 19.63
C ALA A 66 -18.36 -4.11 20.19
N GLY A 67 -17.28 -4.03 19.42
CA GLY A 67 -15.94 -4.47 19.82
C GLY A 67 -14.97 -4.57 18.65
N ASP A 68 -13.89 -5.32 18.84
CA ASP A 68 -12.86 -5.52 17.82
C ASP A 68 -13.39 -6.33 16.62
N CYS A 69 -13.13 -5.83 15.41
CA CYS A 69 -13.61 -6.45 14.16
C CYS A 69 -12.46 -6.65 13.16
N LEU A 70 -12.29 -7.89 12.68
CA LEU A 70 -11.40 -8.24 11.57
C LEU A 70 -12.20 -8.34 10.27
N VAL A 71 -11.88 -7.51 9.28
CA VAL A 71 -12.53 -7.53 7.97
C VAL A 71 -11.59 -8.11 6.92
N THR A 72 -11.97 -9.25 6.33
CA THR A 72 -11.27 -9.87 5.20
C THR A 72 -12.05 -9.63 3.90
N ALA A 73 -11.46 -8.86 2.98
CA ALA A 73 -12.08 -8.58 1.68
C ALA A 73 -11.00 -8.26 0.61
N PRO A 74 -11.26 -8.47 -0.69
CA PRO A 74 -10.29 -8.20 -1.75
C PRO A 74 -10.03 -6.70 -1.96
N THR A 75 -9.00 -6.36 -2.73
CA THR A 75 -8.75 -4.97 -3.16
C THR A 75 -9.95 -4.46 -3.97
N GLY A 76 -10.32 -3.20 -3.78
CA GLY A 76 -11.48 -2.60 -4.47
C GLY A 76 -12.83 -2.87 -3.80
N ALA A 77 -12.94 -3.79 -2.84
CA ALA A 77 -14.20 -4.08 -2.13
C ALA A 77 -14.64 -2.97 -1.14
N GLY A 78 -13.84 -1.93 -0.91
CA GLY A 78 -14.22 -0.83 -0.01
C GLY A 78 -13.83 -1.01 1.46
N LYS A 79 -12.82 -1.83 1.79
CA LYS A 79 -12.26 -1.91 3.17
C LYS A 79 -11.86 -0.54 3.74
N THR A 80 -11.29 0.33 2.90
CA THR A 80 -10.92 1.70 3.29
C THR A 80 -12.15 2.52 3.67
N TRP A 81 -13.28 2.33 2.99
CA TRP A 81 -14.51 3.04 3.31
C TRP A 81 -15.03 2.66 4.71
N ILE A 82 -15.00 1.36 5.04
CA ILE A 82 -15.36 0.86 6.38
C ILE A 82 -14.49 1.52 7.46
N ALA A 83 -13.16 1.55 7.26
CA ALA A 83 -12.24 2.14 8.22
C ALA A 83 -12.49 3.65 8.43
N VAL A 84 -12.64 4.40 7.33
CA VAL A 84 -12.92 5.85 7.38
C VAL A 84 -14.23 6.12 8.10
N GLU A 85 -15.28 5.37 7.79
CA GLU A 85 -16.60 5.58 8.40
C GLU A 85 -16.63 5.19 9.88
N ALA A 86 -15.93 4.10 10.28
CA ALA A 86 -15.79 3.73 11.69
C ALA A 86 -15.07 4.84 12.49
N ILE A 87 -13.95 5.34 11.97
CA ILE A 87 -13.20 6.45 12.57
C ILE A 87 -14.08 7.70 12.68
N ARG A 88 -14.80 8.04 11.61
CA ARG A 88 -15.73 9.18 11.60
C ARG A 88 -16.80 9.07 12.67
N ARG A 89 -17.37 7.88 12.89
CA ARG A 89 -18.36 7.63 13.95
C ARG A 89 -17.78 7.84 15.35
N ILE A 90 -16.56 7.37 15.60
CA ILE A 90 -15.87 7.56 16.88
C ILE A 90 -15.65 9.06 17.15
N PHE A 91 -15.13 9.81 16.19
CA PHE A 91 -14.93 11.25 16.34
C PHE A 91 -16.25 12.01 16.51
N ALA A 92 -17.31 11.63 15.79
CA ALA A 92 -18.63 12.23 15.93
C ALA A 92 -19.24 12.02 17.33
N GLN A 93 -18.84 10.96 18.03
CA GLN A 93 -19.25 10.65 19.40
C GLN A 93 -18.31 11.27 20.46
N GLY A 94 -17.32 12.07 20.05
CA GLY A 94 -16.34 12.69 20.96
C GLY A 94 -15.20 11.76 21.37
N GLY A 95 -15.06 10.60 20.74
CA GLY A 95 -13.89 9.73 20.88
C GLY A 95 -12.63 10.31 20.25
N ARG A 96 -11.49 9.67 20.50
CA ARG A 96 -10.17 10.05 19.94
C ARG A 96 -9.54 8.90 19.17
#